data_AF-A0A7S2HNE1-F1
#
_entry.id   AF-A0A7S2HNE1-F1
#
_cell.length_a   1.000
_cell.length_b   1.000
_cell.length_c   1.000
_cell.angle_alpha   90.00
_cell.angle_beta   90.00
_cell.angle_gamma   90.00
#
_symmetry.space_group_name_H-M   'P 1'
#
loop_
_entity.id
_entity.type
_entity.pdbx_description
1 polymer ?
#
loop_
_entity_poly.entity_id
_entity_poly.type
_entity_poly.pdbx_seq_one_letter_code
_entity_poly.pdbx_strand_id
1 'polypeptide(L)'
;HNWRGIADYDDLGHAEAVQVSVPREHVAAFFRLYFSLFVNGERADYQDVGAEYRSILGIPFGMDSELLRDVEIANQKERANQKLVRGRGSDPDTLGKRTVFVYDSNKFRFHQGELYHQFHDDMLEKYSANYHNLQGVLVKSSKLKSTGCPE
;
A
#
# COMPACT_ATOMS: atom_id res chain seq x y z
N HIS A 1 11.53 1.93 8.68
CA HIS A 1 12.52 2.01 9.77
C HIS A 1 13.81 2.69 9.34
N ASN A 2 14.22 3.73 10.08
CA ASN A 2 15.58 4.28 9.96
C ASN A 2 16.48 3.70 11.07
N TRP A 3 17.78 3.58 10.81
CA TRP A 3 18.74 2.99 11.75
C TRP A 3 18.91 3.78 13.07
N ARG A 4 18.35 4.99 13.14
CA ARG A 4 18.37 5.85 14.34
C ARG A 4 17.12 5.73 15.20
N GLY A 5 16.06 5.09 14.72
CA GLY A 5 14.75 4.99 15.41
C GLY A 5 14.11 6.35 15.69
N ILE A 6 14.38 7.38 14.87
CA ILE A 6 13.81 8.73 15.05
C ILE A 6 12.60 8.89 14.14
N ALA A 7 11.43 9.19 14.72
CA ALA A 7 10.19 9.45 13.97
C ALA A 7 9.87 8.34 12.96
N ASP A 8 9.98 7.10 13.43
CA ASP A 8 9.67 5.95 12.60
C ASP A 8 8.17 5.91 12.29
N TYR A 9 7.83 5.54 11.06
CA TYR A 9 6.47 5.70 10.55
C TYR A 9 5.48 4.77 11.26
N ASP A 10 5.97 3.65 11.79
CA ASP A 10 5.25 2.68 12.61
C ASP A 10 4.79 3.28 13.95
N ASP A 11 5.68 3.99 14.66
CA ASP A 11 5.39 4.70 15.92
C ASP A 11 4.33 5.79 15.71
N LEU A 12 4.26 6.34 14.50
CA LEU A 12 3.28 7.34 14.07
C LEU A 12 1.98 6.71 13.54
N GLY A 13 1.87 5.38 13.52
CA GLY A 13 0.68 4.64 13.14
C GLY A 13 0.43 4.54 11.63
N HIS A 14 1.44 4.82 10.81
CA HIS A 14 1.36 4.64 9.36
C HIS A 14 1.48 3.16 8.95
N ALA A 15 1.15 2.88 7.69
CA ALA A 15 1.41 1.61 7.04
C ALA A 15 2.10 1.87 5.71
N GLU A 16 2.92 0.92 5.28
CA GLU A 16 3.49 0.94 3.95
C GLU A 16 2.39 0.86 2.90
N ALA A 17 2.49 1.73 1.89
CA ALA A 17 1.48 1.87 0.86
C ALA A 17 2.12 2.31 -0.45
N VAL A 18 1.49 1.93 -1.56
CA VAL A 18 1.81 2.47 -2.88
C VAL A 18 0.64 3.31 -3.37
N GLN A 19 0.90 4.57 -3.72
CA GLN A 19 -0.08 5.41 -4.39
C GLN A 19 0.04 5.27 -5.90
N VAL A 20 -1.07 4.93 -6.55
CA VAL A 20 -1.18 4.82 -8.01
C VAL A 20 -2.34 5.65 -8.55
N SER A 21 -2.20 6.13 -9.79
CA SER A 21 -3.31 6.70 -10.56
C SER A 21 -3.77 5.65 -11.58
N VAL A 22 -5.02 5.21 -11.46
CA VAL A 22 -5.58 4.14 -12.29
C VAL A 22 -6.74 4.71 -13.12
N PRO A 23 -6.71 4.60 -14.46
CA PRO A 23 -7.85 4.96 -15.31
C PRO A 23 -9.10 4.17 -14.91
N ARG A 24 -10.29 4.79 -15.00
CA ARG A 24 -11.53 4.21 -14.46
C ARG A 24 -11.83 2.83 -15.03
N GLU A 25 -11.59 2.64 -16.32
CA GLU A 25 -11.74 1.40 -17.07
C GLU A 25 -10.83 0.26 -16.60
N HIS A 26 -9.76 0.57 -15.85
CA HIS A 26 -8.79 -0.39 -15.33
C HIS A 26 -8.91 -0.63 -13.82
N VAL A 27 -9.78 0.10 -13.11
CA VAL A 27 -9.92 -0.02 -11.66
C VAL A 27 -10.30 -1.45 -11.21
N ALA A 28 -11.23 -2.09 -11.92
CA ALA A 28 -11.61 -3.47 -11.62
C ALA A 28 -10.44 -4.46 -11.80
N ALA A 29 -9.63 -4.27 -12.85
CA ALA A 29 -8.45 -5.09 -13.09
C ALA A 29 -7.37 -4.86 -12.02
N PHE A 30 -7.19 -3.62 -11.57
CA PHE A 30 -6.28 -3.28 -10.49
C PHE A 30 -6.65 -3.95 -9.17
N PHE A 31 -7.94 -3.92 -8.77
CA PHE A 31 -8.36 -4.61 -7.55
C PHE A 31 -8.19 -6.13 -7.65
N ARG A 32 -8.44 -6.71 -8.83
CA ARG A 32 -8.13 -8.14 -9.04
C ARG A 32 -6.65 -8.42 -8.85
N LEU A 33 -5.77 -7.60 -9.42
CA LEU A 33 -4.33 -7.76 -9.21
C LEU A 33 -3.99 -7.69 -7.71
N TYR A 34 -4.47 -6.66 -7.00
CA TYR A 34 -4.24 -6.52 -5.56
C TYR A 34 -4.65 -7.76 -4.77
N PHE A 35 -5.88 -8.27 -4.98
CA PHE A 35 -6.35 -9.46 -4.27
C PHE A 35 -5.65 -10.76 -4.71
N SER A 36 -5.12 -10.83 -5.93
CA SER A 36 -4.37 -12.00 -6.41
C SER A 36 -3.01 -12.17 -5.73
N LEU A 37 -2.49 -11.12 -5.07
CA LEU A 37 -1.21 -11.16 -4.34
C LEU A 37 -1.31 -11.90 -2.99
N PHE A 38 -2.52 -12.13 -2.47
CA PHE A 38 -2.68 -12.87 -1.21
C PHE A 38 -2.43 -14.37 -1.43
N VAL A 39 -1.49 -14.92 -0.67
CA VAL A 39 -1.18 -16.36 -0.65
C VAL A 39 -1.87 -16.98 0.55
N ASN A 40 -2.81 -17.91 0.31
CA ASN A 40 -3.64 -18.53 1.37
C ASN A 40 -4.39 -17.51 2.26
N GLY A 41 -4.73 -16.35 1.69
CA GLY A 41 -5.44 -15.27 2.38
C GLY A 41 -4.52 -14.36 3.23
N GLU A 42 -3.20 -14.49 3.10
CA GLU A 42 -2.23 -13.66 3.81
C GLU A 42 -1.27 -12.97 2.85
N ARG A 43 -0.57 -11.93 3.31
CA ARG A 43 0.54 -11.32 2.55
C ARG A 43 1.66 -12.35 2.32
N ALA A 44 2.38 -12.22 1.20
CA ALA A 44 3.46 -13.13 0.83
C ALA A 44 4.64 -13.06 1.83
N ASP A 45 4.94 -11.84 2.29
CA ASP A 45 6.02 -11.53 3.23
C ASP A 45 5.55 -11.70 4.68
N TYR A 46 5.43 -12.95 5.11
CA TYR A 46 5.00 -13.29 6.47
C TYR A 46 6.08 -13.01 7.53
N GLN A 47 7.34 -12.82 7.12
CA GLN A 47 8.44 -12.45 8.00
C GLN A 47 8.34 -11.00 8.51
N ASP A 48 7.66 -10.13 7.77
CA ASP A 48 7.46 -8.74 8.15
C ASP A 48 6.29 -8.68 9.12
N VAL A 49 6.56 -8.34 10.38
CA VAL A 49 5.58 -8.38 11.49
C VAL A 49 5.50 -7.01 12.13
N GLY A 50 4.29 -6.45 12.20
CA GLY A 50 4.10 -5.09 12.67
C GLY A 50 2.87 -4.42 12.06
N ALA A 51 2.37 -3.38 12.71
CA ALA A 51 1.20 -2.66 12.23
C ALA A 51 1.48 -1.96 10.90
N GLU A 52 2.71 -1.55 10.65
CA GLU A 52 3.24 -0.94 9.44
C GLU A 52 3.07 -1.84 8.19
N TYR A 53 3.02 -3.16 8.37
CA TYR A 53 2.83 -4.15 7.30
C TYR A 53 1.39 -4.64 7.15
N ARG A 54 0.44 -4.01 7.84
CA ARG A 54 -0.98 -4.38 7.76
C ARG A 54 -1.49 -4.21 6.34
N SER A 55 -2.37 -5.11 5.90
CA SER A 55 -2.99 -5.07 4.59
C SER A 55 -4.03 -3.94 4.53
N ILE A 56 -3.76 -2.95 3.68
CA ILE A 56 -4.59 -1.76 3.53
C ILE A 56 -5.04 -1.55 2.09
N LEU A 57 -6.19 -0.89 1.92
CA LEU A 57 -6.67 -0.39 0.65
C LEU A 57 -7.22 1.03 0.84
N GLY A 58 -6.60 2.02 0.21
CA GLY A 58 -7.09 3.41 0.23
C GLY A 58 -7.94 3.72 -1.01
N ILE A 59 -9.21 4.07 -0.80
CA ILE A 59 -10.11 4.55 -1.87
C ILE A 59 -10.91 5.76 -1.40
N PRO A 60 -11.35 6.67 -2.30
CA PRO A 60 -12.15 7.83 -1.91
C PRO A 60 -13.42 7.40 -1.17
N PHE A 61 -13.68 7.98 0.00
CA PHE A 61 -14.80 7.64 0.90
C PHE A 61 -14.71 6.26 1.57
N GLY A 62 -13.63 5.50 1.34
CA GLY A 62 -13.35 4.23 2.04
C GLY A 62 -14.46 3.20 1.86
N MET A 63 -14.99 2.67 2.97
CA MET A 63 -16.12 1.72 2.94
C MET A 63 -17.44 2.33 2.42
N ASP A 64 -17.54 3.64 2.24
CA ASP A 64 -18.71 4.30 1.65
C ASP A 64 -18.48 4.65 0.16
N SER A 65 -17.38 4.16 -0.43
CA SER A 65 -17.01 4.42 -1.82
C SER A 65 -17.94 3.73 -2.81
N GLU A 66 -18.22 4.39 -3.93
CA GLU A 66 -18.82 3.76 -5.11
C GLU A 66 -17.94 2.61 -5.68
N LEU A 67 -16.64 2.64 -5.38
CA LEU A 67 -15.70 1.60 -5.78
C LEU A 67 -15.77 0.35 -4.89
N LEU A 68 -16.44 0.39 -3.74
CA LEU A 68 -16.46 -0.74 -2.81
C LEU A 68 -17.02 -1.99 -3.47
N ARG A 69 -18.00 -1.83 -4.39
CA ARG A 69 -18.56 -2.98 -5.11
C ARG A 69 -17.53 -3.70 -5.98
N ASP A 70 -16.66 -2.95 -6.65
CA ASP A 70 -15.58 -3.52 -7.47
C ASP A 70 -14.53 -4.22 -6.58
N VAL A 71 -14.24 -3.66 -5.39
CA VAL A 71 -13.35 -4.28 -4.39
C VAL A 71 -13.91 -5.61 -3.91
N GLU A 72 -15.19 -5.68 -3.54
CA GLU A 72 -15.85 -6.91 -3.11
C GLU A 72 -15.83 -7.99 -4.19
N ILE A 73 -16.15 -7.61 -5.45
CA ILE A 73 -16.13 -8.51 -6.59
C ILE A 73 -14.73 -9.07 -6.81
N ALA A 74 -13.69 -8.23 -6.73
CA ALA A 74 -12.31 -8.67 -6.90
C ALA A 74 -11.88 -9.64 -5.77
N ASN A 75 -12.16 -9.30 -4.52
CA ASN A 75 -11.88 -10.15 -3.36
C ASN A 75 -12.51 -11.55 -3.48
N GLN A 76 -13.76 -11.61 -3.98
CA GLN A 76 -14.45 -12.87 -4.24
C GLN A 76 -13.86 -13.63 -5.43
N LYS A 77 -13.62 -12.95 -6.56
CA LYS A 77 -13.11 -13.58 -7.80
C LYS A 77 -11.73 -14.20 -7.61
N GLU A 78 -10.84 -13.52 -6.90
CA GLU A 78 -9.50 -14.03 -6.61
C GLU A 78 -9.46 -15.00 -5.43
N ARG A 79 -10.62 -15.27 -4.80
CA ARG A 79 -10.75 -16.17 -3.64
C ARG A 79 -9.81 -15.78 -2.49
N ALA A 80 -9.48 -14.49 -2.39
CA ALA A 80 -8.63 -13.95 -1.33
C ALA A 80 -9.33 -14.02 0.03
N ASN A 81 -10.68 -14.05 0.04
CA ASN A 81 -11.53 -14.23 1.21
C ASN A 81 -11.20 -13.26 2.37
N GLN A 82 -10.81 -12.04 2.02
CA GLN A 82 -10.46 -11.01 3.00
C GLN A 82 -11.71 -10.46 3.66
N LYS A 83 -11.67 -10.25 4.97
CA LYS A 83 -12.62 -9.43 5.69
C LYS A 83 -12.30 -7.96 5.41
N LEU A 84 -13.19 -7.26 4.70
CA LEU A 84 -13.06 -5.83 4.46
C LEU A 84 -13.58 -5.07 5.68
N VAL A 85 -12.72 -4.25 6.30
CA VAL A 85 -13.04 -3.52 7.53
C VAL A 85 -12.72 -2.05 7.33
N ARG A 86 -13.57 -1.15 7.85
CA ARG A 86 -13.28 0.29 7.83
C ARG A 86 -12.01 0.59 8.62
N GLY A 87 -11.00 1.17 7.95
CA GLY A 87 -9.77 1.65 8.59
C GLY A 87 -10.03 2.88 9.46
N ARG A 88 -9.32 2.99 10.58
CA ARG A 88 -9.46 4.07 11.58
C ARG A 88 -8.17 4.85 11.84
N GLY A 89 -7.04 4.36 11.34
CA GLY A 89 -5.71 4.91 11.56
C GLY A 89 -5.07 4.23 12.76
N SER A 90 -3.76 3.98 12.70
CA SER A 90 -3.04 3.19 13.72
C SER A 90 -3.70 1.82 14.00
N ASP A 91 -4.33 1.23 12.98
CA ASP A 91 -4.95 -0.10 13.10
C ASP A 91 -3.86 -1.17 13.29
N PRO A 92 -4.13 -2.27 14.01
CA PRO A 92 -3.13 -3.29 14.28
C PRO A 92 -2.74 -4.09 13.03
N ASP A 93 -1.66 -4.86 13.13
CA ASP A 93 -1.26 -5.83 12.10
C ASP A 93 -2.42 -6.76 11.70
N THR A 94 -2.46 -7.16 10.43
CA THR A 94 -3.44 -8.07 9.83
C THR A 94 -2.92 -9.49 9.63
N LEU A 95 -1.65 -9.78 9.94
CA LEU A 95 -1.08 -11.12 9.77
C LEU A 95 -1.88 -12.18 10.52
N GLY A 96 -2.28 -13.23 9.80
CA GLY A 96 -3.09 -14.33 10.34
C GLY A 96 -4.55 -13.97 10.60
N LYS A 97 -4.99 -12.77 10.22
CA LYS A 97 -6.36 -12.27 10.46
C LYS A 97 -7.20 -12.20 9.19
N ARG A 98 -6.61 -12.42 8.00
CA ARG A 98 -7.28 -12.32 6.69
C ARG A 98 -8.17 -11.08 6.59
N THR A 99 -7.62 -9.93 6.95
CA THR A 99 -8.35 -8.67 7.05
C THR A 99 -7.65 -7.63 6.19
N VAL A 100 -8.43 -6.87 5.42
CA VAL A 100 -7.96 -5.67 4.72
C VAL A 100 -8.68 -4.47 5.30
N PHE A 101 -7.92 -3.49 5.78
CA PHE A 101 -8.47 -2.22 6.21
C PHE A 101 -8.69 -1.29 5.01
N VAL A 102 -9.94 -0.93 4.77
CA VAL A 102 -10.34 0.00 3.71
C VAL A 102 -10.42 1.41 4.29
N TYR A 103 -9.47 2.26 3.90
CA TYR A 103 -9.35 3.64 4.37
C TYR A 103 -10.03 4.62 3.42
N ASP A 104 -10.65 5.64 4.00
CA ASP A 104 -11.09 6.82 3.26
C ASP A 104 -9.88 7.68 2.92
N SER A 105 -9.46 7.64 1.65
CA SER A 105 -8.28 8.38 1.18
C SER A 105 -8.44 9.90 1.24
N ASN A 106 -9.66 10.41 1.41
CA ASN A 106 -9.90 11.85 1.62
C ASN A 106 -9.57 12.28 3.05
N LYS A 107 -9.59 11.34 4.00
CA LYS A 107 -9.28 11.56 5.43
C LYS A 107 -7.86 11.14 5.77
N PHE A 108 -7.46 9.95 5.33
CA PHE A 108 -6.13 9.40 5.56
C PHE A 108 -5.27 9.68 4.33
N ARG A 109 -4.47 10.73 4.43
CA ARG A 109 -3.61 11.18 3.33
C ARG A 109 -2.44 10.24 3.13
N PHE A 110 -2.02 10.10 1.88
CA PHE A 110 -0.78 9.44 1.52
C PHE A 110 0.41 10.36 1.82
N HIS A 111 1.44 9.82 2.43
CA HIS A 111 2.71 10.48 2.68
C HIS A 111 3.78 9.76 1.88
N GLN A 112 4.52 10.50 1.05
CA GLN A 112 5.62 9.93 0.27
C GLN A 112 6.71 9.44 1.22
N GLY A 113 7.20 8.21 1.02
CA GLY A 113 8.42 7.72 1.67
C GLY A 113 9.68 8.41 1.15
N GLU A 114 10.81 8.12 1.80
CA GLU A 114 12.15 8.57 1.42
C GLU A 114 12.47 8.20 -0.04
N LEU A 115 13.40 8.93 -0.65
CA LEU A 115 13.73 8.72 -2.07
C LEU A 115 14.26 7.31 -2.34
N TYR A 116 15.04 6.72 -1.43
CA TYR A 116 15.55 5.35 -1.60
C TYR A 116 14.44 4.29 -1.62
N HIS A 117 13.26 4.57 -1.05
CA HIS A 117 12.06 3.73 -1.14
C HIS A 117 11.26 3.95 -2.43
N GLN A 118 11.70 4.84 -3.33
CA GLN A 118 11.00 5.09 -4.59
C GLN A 118 11.69 4.33 -5.72
N PHE A 119 10.96 3.47 -6.42
CA PHE A 119 11.46 2.70 -7.57
C PHE A 119 12.68 1.84 -7.25
N HIS A 120 12.72 1.20 -6.08
CA HIS A 120 13.73 0.20 -5.72
C HIS A 120 13.31 -1.21 -6.11
N ASP A 121 14.26 -2.14 -6.08
CA ASP A 121 13.99 -3.56 -6.21
C ASP A 121 13.25 -4.10 -4.98
N ASP A 122 12.44 -5.13 -5.21
CA ASP A 122 11.99 -5.97 -4.11
C ASP A 122 13.16 -6.81 -3.55
N MET A 123 12.95 -7.45 -2.39
CA MET A 123 13.89 -8.37 -1.77
C MET A 123 14.24 -9.54 -2.69
N LEU A 124 13.28 -10.01 -3.49
CA LEU A 124 13.46 -11.15 -4.40
C LEU A 124 13.48 -10.74 -5.88
N GLU A 125 12.71 -9.73 -6.27
CA GLU A 125 12.57 -9.33 -7.66
C GLU A 125 13.49 -8.16 -8.04
N LYS A 126 14.15 -8.29 -9.20
CA LYS A 126 14.97 -7.24 -9.80
C LYS A 126 14.21 -6.57 -10.93
N TYR A 127 14.05 -5.25 -10.83
CA TYR A 127 13.36 -4.47 -11.84
C TYR A 127 14.32 -3.91 -12.89
N SER A 128 13.76 -3.52 -14.03
CA SER A 128 14.54 -3.01 -15.15
C SER A 128 15.17 -1.64 -14.84
N ALA A 129 16.28 -1.32 -15.52
CA ALA A 129 16.87 0.02 -15.44
C ALA A 129 15.87 1.14 -15.82
N ASN A 130 14.93 0.86 -16.73
CA ASN A 130 13.88 1.82 -17.08
C ASN A 130 12.97 2.14 -15.89
N TYR A 131 12.68 1.16 -15.04
CA TYR A 131 11.90 1.35 -13.82
C TYR A 131 12.68 2.19 -12.80
N HIS A 132 13.94 1.85 -12.51
CA HIS A 132 14.78 2.61 -11.59
C HIS A 132 14.97 4.07 -12.04
N ASN A 133 15.12 4.29 -13.35
CA ASN A 133 15.27 5.63 -13.94
C ASN A 133 14.04 6.53 -13.75
N LEU A 134 12.86 5.99 -13.44
CA LEU A 134 11.67 6.80 -13.15
C LEU A 134 11.86 7.69 -11.92
N GLN A 135 12.63 7.24 -10.91
CA GLN A 135 12.92 8.04 -9.72
C GLN A 135 13.55 9.39 -10.13
N GLY A 136 14.61 9.36 -10.95
CA GLY A 136 15.28 10.57 -11.43
C GLY A 136 14.40 11.48 -12.28
N VAL A 137 13.52 10.91 -13.10
CA VAL A 137 12.54 11.66 -13.91
C VAL A 137 11.51 12.38 -13.01
N LEU A 138 11.03 11.69 -11.97
CA LEU A 138 10.01 12.23 -11.07
C LEU A 138 10.59 13.24 -10.08
N VAL A 139 11.84 13.09 -9.66
CA VAL A 139 12.57 14.11 -8.90
C VAL A 139 12.77 15.38 -9.73
N LYS A 140 13.25 15.24 -10.98
CA LYS A 140 13.43 16.40 -11.90
C LYS A 140 12.14 17.15 -12.19
N SER A 141 11.00 16.45 -12.20
CA SER A 141 9.68 17.05 -12.39
C SER A 141 8.97 17.45 -11.08
N SER A 142 9.67 17.41 -9.94
CA SER A 142 9.15 17.76 -8.61
C SER A 142 7.93 16.94 -8.15
N LYS A 143 7.71 15.77 -8.78
CA LYS A 143 6.69 14.80 -8.35
C LYS A 143 7.16 13.94 -7.18
N LEU A 144 8.47 13.70 -7.10
CA LEU A 144 9.13 13.19 -5.92
C LEU A 144 10.02 14.27 -5.32
N LYS A 145 10.12 14.30 -3.99
CA LYS A 145 10.97 15.23 -3.25
C LYS A 145 11.61 14.55 -2.05
N SER A 146 12.71 15.12 -1.55
CA SER A 146 13.24 14.71 -0.24
C SER A 146 12.16 14.95 0.82
N THR A 147 11.97 13.97 1.69
CA THR A 147 11.02 14.06 2.82
C THR A 147 11.61 14.84 3.99
N GLY A 148 12.93 15.03 4.03
CA GLY A 148 13.65 15.59 5.18
C GLY A 148 13.79 14.61 6.35
N CYS A 149 13.25 13.40 6.23
CA CYS A 149 13.45 12.33 7.21
C CYS A 149 14.87 11.75 7.10
N PRO A 150 15.48 11.28 8.20
CA PRO A 150 16.77 10.63 8.17
C PRO A 150 16.73 9.32 7.37
N GLU A 151 17.73 9.11 6.50
CA GLU A 151 18.03 7.81 5.88
C GLU A 151 18.85 6.93 6.83
#